data_AF-A0A934VT47-F1
#
_entry.id   AF-A0A934VT47-F1
#
_cell.length_a   1.000
_cell.length_b   1.000
_cell.length_c   1.000
_cell.angle_alpha   90.00
_cell.angle_beta   90.00
_cell.angle_gamma   90.00
#
_symmetry.space_group_name_H-M   'P 1'
#
loop_
_entity.id
_entity.type
_entity.pdbx_description
1 polymer ?
#
loop_
_entity_poly.entity_id
_entity_poly.type
_entity_poly.pdbx_seq_one_letter_code
_entity_poly.pdbx_strand_id
1 'polypeptide(L)'
;MNTKPDEMMLALWLEDELEGKDLAAVEAWALTQPDQLAARQEVRDWKKMVSTALPAAEEPPFPDFFNSRIEQSIRELTPKPVPRPATVTVTKFSIWKSWLMPASAFAGMALAFWIGMKTQDTPVAVPVAKVNPPLATPASYTPLVYSPEIGVDAHWYSSSPASAAVIVLQGVNAIPDSTDFTQTVMIPTNREMDSTAGQPTGGGVSQPISR
;
A
#
# COMPACT_ATOMS: atom_id res chain seq x y z
N MET A 1 -31.81 14.37 11.99
CA MET A 1 -30.96 14.93 10.94
C MET A 1 -29.99 13.83 10.54
N ASN A 2 -30.02 13.39 9.28
CA ASN A 2 -29.19 12.28 8.79
C ASN A 2 -27.89 12.87 8.22
N THR A 3 -26.96 13.17 9.11
CA THR A 3 -25.64 13.71 8.74
C THR A 3 -24.82 12.63 8.05
N LYS A 4 -24.04 13.00 7.03
CA LYS A 4 -23.08 12.08 6.40
C LYS A 4 -22.18 11.47 7.49
N PRO A 5 -22.05 10.13 7.56
CA PRO A 5 -21.16 9.50 8.51
C PRO A 5 -19.69 9.81 8.17
N ASP A 6 -18.83 9.73 9.18
CA ASP A 6 -17.40 9.91 9.01
C ASP A 6 -16.81 8.88 8.03
N GLU A 7 -15.76 9.25 7.31
CA GLU A 7 -15.17 8.41 6.26
C GLU A 7 -14.61 7.10 6.84
N MET A 8 -14.04 7.14 8.04
CA MET A 8 -13.59 5.95 8.75
C MET A 8 -14.76 5.02 9.11
N MET A 9 -15.89 5.58 9.57
CA MET A 9 -17.07 4.77 9.89
C MET A 9 -17.69 4.15 8.63
N LEU A 10 -17.67 4.88 7.52
CA LEU A 10 -18.13 4.37 6.23
C LEU A 10 -17.26 3.22 5.74
N ALA A 11 -15.93 3.33 5.86
CA ALA A 11 -15.00 2.27 5.50
C ALA A 11 -15.24 0.99 6.33
N LEU A 12 -15.36 1.13 7.65
CA LEU A 12 -15.67 0.00 8.53
C LEU A 12 -17.04 -0.62 8.23
N TRP A 13 -18.01 0.19 7.84
CA TRP A 13 -19.33 -0.29 7.45
C TRP A 13 -19.31 -1.07 6.13
N LEU A 14 -18.51 -0.63 5.15
CA LEU A 14 -18.31 -1.34 3.88
C LEU A 14 -17.67 -2.72 4.09
N GLU A 15 -16.74 -2.84 5.03
CA GLU A 15 -16.03 -4.10 5.36
C GLU A 15 -16.79 -5.03 6.32
N ASP A 16 -18.01 -4.66 6.73
CA ASP A 16 -18.82 -5.35 7.75
C ASP A 16 -18.16 -5.42 9.15
N GLU A 17 -17.31 -4.46 9.47
CA GLU A 17 -16.61 -4.36 10.77
C GLU A 17 -17.28 -3.38 11.74
N LEU A 18 -18.27 -2.60 11.27
CA LEU A 18 -19.00 -1.66 12.10
C LEU A 18 -20.07 -2.38 12.92
N GLU A 19 -20.14 -2.12 14.22
CA GLU A 19 -21.07 -2.80 15.13
C GLU A 19 -21.95 -1.84 15.94
N GLY A 20 -23.03 -2.37 16.52
CA GLY A 20 -23.83 -1.68 17.52
C GLY A 20 -24.59 -0.46 17.00
N LYS A 21 -24.58 0.63 17.78
CA LYS A 21 -25.37 1.84 17.51
C LYS A 21 -24.90 2.59 16.26
N ASP A 22 -23.62 2.51 15.98
CA ASP A 22 -22.97 3.18 14.87
C ASP A 22 -23.38 2.54 13.53
N LEU A 23 -23.47 1.21 13.49
CA LEU A 23 -24.05 0.50 12.34
C LEU A 23 -25.48 0.95 12.07
N ALA A 24 -26.34 1.01 13.10
CA ALA A 24 -27.74 1.40 12.90
C ALA A 24 -27.88 2.84 12.37
N ALA A 25 -27.00 3.74 12.82
CA ALA A 25 -26.96 5.12 12.33
C ALA A 25 -26.50 5.19 10.86
N VAL A 26 -25.43 4.46 10.49
CA VAL A 26 -24.91 4.42 9.11
C VAL A 26 -25.90 3.73 8.19
N GLU A 27 -26.59 2.68 8.61
CA GLU A 27 -27.60 2.00 7.81
C GLU A 27 -28.83 2.89 7.55
N ALA A 28 -29.30 3.62 8.55
CA ALA A 28 -30.38 4.58 8.37
C ALA A 28 -30.01 5.70 7.39
N TRP A 29 -28.73 6.09 7.33
CA TRP A 29 -28.20 6.99 6.30
C TRP A 29 -28.07 6.31 4.93
N ALA A 30 -27.53 5.09 4.88
CA ALA A 30 -27.25 4.35 3.65
C ALA A 30 -28.54 3.99 2.88
N LEU A 31 -29.68 3.82 3.55
CA LEU A 31 -30.99 3.65 2.88
C LEU A 31 -31.35 4.82 1.94
N THR A 32 -30.74 5.99 2.14
CA THR A 32 -30.92 7.16 1.28
C THR A 32 -29.87 7.27 0.15
N GLN A 33 -28.91 6.33 0.10
CA GLN A 33 -27.77 6.33 -0.81
C GLN A 33 -27.64 4.97 -1.51
N PRO A 34 -28.34 4.73 -2.63
CA PRO A 34 -28.32 3.43 -3.32
C PRO A 34 -26.93 3.02 -3.79
N ASP A 35 -26.10 3.99 -4.21
CA ASP A 35 -24.73 3.73 -4.68
C ASP A 35 -23.84 3.12 -3.58
N GLN A 36 -24.03 3.55 -2.33
CA GLN A 36 -23.28 3.02 -1.17
C GLN A 36 -23.71 1.59 -0.82
N LEU A 37 -25.00 1.28 -1.01
CA LEU A 37 -25.52 -0.07 -0.83
C LEU A 37 -25.01 -1.02 -1.93
N ALA A 38 -24.94 -0.53 -3.18
CA ALA A 38 -24.36 -1.29 -4.29
C ALA A 38 -22.88 -1.59 -4.05
N ALA A 39 -22.08 -0.57 -3.67
CA ALA A 39 -20.66 -0.75 -3.34
C ALA A 39 -20.45 -1.77 -2.20
N ARG A 40 -21.25 -1.71 -1.14
CA ARG A 40 -21.19 -2.70 -0.04
C ARG A 40 -21.50 -4.12 -0.53
N GLN A 41 -22.46 -4.26 -1.43
CA GLN A 41 -22.83 -5.56 -1.97
C GLN A 41 -21.71 -6.13 -2.87
N GLU A 42 -21.08 -5.30 -3.70
CA GLU A 42 -19.93 -5.69 -4.52
C GLU A 42 -18.76 -6.21 -3.67
N VAL A 43 -18.43 -5.54 -2.58
CA VAL A 43 -17.38 -5.98 -1.64
C VAL A 43 -17.71 -7.34 -1.03
N ARG A 44 -18.96 -7.53 -0.60
CA ARG A 44 -19.44 -8.81 -0.04
C ARG A 44 -19.40 -9.94 -1.07
N ASP A 45 -19.82 -9.66 -2.29
CA ASP A 45 -19.83 -10.64 -3.38
C ASP A 45 -18.40 -11.03 -3.76
N TRP A 46 -17.48 -10.07 -3.80
CA TRP A 46 -16.05 -10.33 -4.00
C TRP A 46 -15.47 -11.18 -2.85
N LYS A 47 -15.73 -10.82 -1.59
CA LYS A 47 -15.28 -11.58 -0.41
C LYS A 47 -15.79 -13.01 -0.44
N LYS A 48 -17.06 -13.20 -0.81
CA LYS A 48 -17.68 -14.53 -0.97
C LYS A 48 -17.06 -15.33 -2.11
N MET A 49 -16.78 -14.69 -3.25
CA MET A 49 -16.09 -15.33 -4.37
C MET A 49 -14.70 -15.81 -3.96
N VAL A 50 -13.92 -14.96 -3.29
CA VAL A 50 -12.58 -15.30 -2.77
C VAL A 50 -12.68 -16.46 -1.77
N SER A 51 -13.60 -16.38 -0.79
CA SER A 51 -13.75 -17.45 0.20
C SER A 51 -14.23 -18.77 -0.40
N THR A 52 -14.95 -18.75 -1.52
CA THR A 52 -15.39 -19.96 -2.22
C THR A 52 -14.26 -20.58 -3.03
N ALA A 53 -13.36 -19.76 -3.59
CA ALA A 53 -12.21 -20.21 -4.36
C ALA A 53 -11.06 -20.72 -3.47
N LEU A 54 -10.98 -20.24 -2.22
CA LEU A 54 -9.96 -20.69 -1.27
C LEU A 54 -10.40 -22.02 -0.64
N PRO A 55 -9.55 -23.07 -0.68
CA PRO A 55 -9.82 -24.30 0.06
C PRO A 55 -9.91 -23.97 1.56
N ALA A 56 -10.82 -24.66 2.26
CA ALA A 56 -10.88 -24.59 3.72
C ALA A 56 -9.49 -24.92 4.26
N ALA A 57 -8.95 -24.02 5.10
CA ALA A 57 -7.55 -23.99 5.54
C ALA A 57 -6.94 -25.40 5.68
N GLU A 58 -6.23 -25.83 4.64
CA GLU A 58 -5.46 -27.06 4.65
C GLU A 58 -4.08 -26.68 5.16
N GLU A 59 -3.73 -27.18 6.35
CA GLU A 59 -2.38 -26.96 6.87
C GLU A 59 -1.38 -27.56 5.87
N PRO A 60 -0.32 -26.82 5.50
CA PRO A 60 0.70 -27.37 4.62
C PRO A 60 1.26 -28.63 5.27
N PRO A 61 1.57 -29.69 4.48
CA PRO A 61 1.95 -31.01 5.01
C PRO A 61 3.19 -30.99 5.92
N PHE A 62 3.96 -29.90 5.91
CA PHE A 62 5.11 -29.68 6.80
C PHE A 62 5.14 -28.23 7.32
N PRO A 63 4.32 -27.89 8.33
CA PRO A 63 4.25 -26.53 8.86
C PRO A 63 5.59 -26.10 9.48
N ASP A 64 6.30 -27.03 10.13
CA ASP A 64 7.61 -26.77 10.75
C ASP A 64 8.71 -26.43 9.72
N PHE A 65 8.67 -27.04 8.53
CA PHE A 65 9.62 -26.71 7.46
C PHE A 65 9.34 -25.33 6.88
N PHE A 66 8.06 -24.97 6.70
CA PHE A 66 7.69 -23.63 6.27
C PHE A 66 8.11 -22.57 7.30
N ASN A 67 7.81 -22.82 8.58
CA ASN A 67 8.17 -21.94 9.69
C ASN A 67 9.69 -21.79 9.81
N SER A 68 10.46 -22.88 9.74
CA SER A 68 11.93 -22.80 9.80
C SER A 68 12.54 -22.02 8.62
N ARG A 69 11.93 -22.09 7.43
CA ARG A 69 12.35 -21.29 6.28
C ARG A 69 12.08 -19.80 6.47
N ILE A 70 10.92 -19.45 7.06
CA ILE A 70 10.60 -18.08 7.45
C ILE A 70 11.58 -17.58 8.52
N GLU A 71 11.87 -18.39 9.54
CA GLU A 71 12.84 -18.01 10.57
C GLU A 71 14.25 -17.83 10.02
N GLN A 72 14.63 -18.62 9.02
CA GLN A 72 15.91 -18.48 8.34
C GLN A 72 15.95 -17.19 7.52
N SER A 73 14.92 -16.90 6.72
CA SER A 73 14.87 -15.68 5.92
C SER A 73 14.85 -14.42 6.80
N ILE A 74 14.14 -14.45 7.92
CA ILE A 74 14.18 -13.37 8.93
C ILE A 74 15.59 -13.21 9.50
N ARG A 75 16.29 -14.31 9.81
CA ARG A 75 17.68 -14.25 10.31
C ARG A 75 18.66 -13.70 9.27
N GLU A 76 18.46 -13.99 8.00
CA GLU A 76 19.28 -13.49 6.89
C GLU A 76 19.05 -11.99 6.64
N LEU A 77 17.80 -11.53 6.77
CA LEU A 77 17.42 -10.12 6.64
C LEU A 77 17.72 -9.31 7.91
N THR A 78 17.80 -9.97 9.07
CA THR A 78 18.20 -9.31 10.31
C THR A 78 19.69 -9.00 10.22
N PRO A 79 20.09 -7.71 10.19
CA PRO A 79 21.49 -7.36 10.13
C PRO A 79 22.21 -7.97 11.33
N LYS A 80 23.10 -8.93 11.04
CA LYS A 80 23.93 -9.59 12.05
C LYS A 80 24.67 -8.49 12.80
N PRO A 81 24.47 -8.32 14.12
CA PRO A 81 25.22 -7.32 14.87
C PRO A 81 26.70 -7.66 14.71
N VAL A 82 27.43 -6.75 14.06
CA VAL A 82 28.87 -6.83 13.89
C VAL A 82 29.45 -7.11 15.28
N PRO A 83 30.27 -8.15 15.47
CA PRO A 83 30.90 -8.38 16.76
C PRO A 83 31.66 -7.11 17.10
N ARG A 84 31.17 -6.38 18.12
CA ARG A 84 31.90 -5.29 18.74
C ARG A 84 33.27 -5.90 19.10
N PRO A 85 34.39 -5.35 18.60
CA PRO A 85 35.69 -5.93 18.85
C PRO A 85 35.82 -6.13 20.35
N ALA A 86 36.10 -7.38 20.73
CA ALA A 86 36.24 -7.80 22.12
C ALA A 86 37.15 -6.78 22.80
N THR A 87 36.57 -5.93 23.64
CA THR A 87 37.34 -5.00 24.43
C THR A 87 38.05 -5.89 25.45
N VAL A 88 39.32 -6.17 25.14
CA VAL A 88 40.24 -6.87 26.02
C VAL A 88 40.24 -6.09 27.33
N THR A 89 39.55 -6.63 28.34
CA THR A 89 39.54 -6.03 29.67
C THR A 89 40.84 -6.42 30.34
N VAL A 90 41.86 -5.62 30.07
CA VAL A 90 43.09 -5.59 30.86
C VAL A 90 42.73 -5.10 32.26
N THR A 91 42.86 -6.04 33.19
CA THR A 91 43.27 -5.92 34.59
C THR A 91 43.14 -4.55 35.28
N LYS A 92 42.30 -4.56 36.33
CA LYS A 92 42.32 -3.77 37.57
C LYS A 92 43.59 -2.92 37.78
N PHE A 93 43.47 -1.60 37.72
CA PHE A 93 44.08 -0.63 38.63
C PHE A 93 43.53 0.76 38.28
N SER A 94 42.98 1.47 39.27
CA SER A 94 43.03 2.93 39.43
C SER A 94 41.75 3.47 40.09
N ILE A 95 41.67 3.21 41.38
CA ILE A 95 40.78 3.87 42.37
C ILE A 95 41.15 5.38 42.52
N TRP A 96 42.09 5.88 41.71
CA TRP A 96 42.64 7.24 41.78
C TRP A 96 42.05 8.23 40.78
N LYS A 97 41.19 7.81 39.84
CA LYS A 97 40.54 8.75 38.90
C LYS A 97 39.26 9.41 39.44
N SER A 98 38.80 9.04 40.63
CA SER A 98 37.59 9.61 41.25
C SER A 98 37.75 11.06 41.74
N TRP A 99 38.96 11.62 41.78
CA TRP A 99 39.21 12.97 42.30
C TRP A 99 39.18 14.09 41.23
N LEU A 100 39.03 13.75 39.94
CA LEU A 100 38.89 14.75 38.86
C LEU A 100 37.51 14.76 38.20
N MET A 101 36.49 14.21 38.87
CA MET A 101 35.10 14.18 38.42
C MET A 101 34.21 15.29 39.04
N PRO A 102 34.51 16.57 38.81
CA PRO A 102 33.39 17.49 38.59
C PRO A 102 33.48 18.28 37.29
N ALA A 103 34.64 18.31 36.63
CA ALA A 103 34.81 19.12 35.41
C ALA A 103 34.23 18.48 34.15
N SER A 104 34.13 17.15 34.08
CA SER A 104 33.59 16.45 32.90
C SER A 104 32.06 16.50 32.79
N ALA A 105 31.35 16.70 33.90
CA ALA A 105 29.88 16.80 33.90
C ALA A 105 29.39 18.09 33.22
N PHE A 106 30.08 19.22 33.43
CA PHE A 106 29.73 20.49 32.78
C PHE A 106 30.04 20.50 31.28
N ALA A 107 31.13 19.86 30.85
CA ALA A 107 31.44 19.73 29.42
C ALA A 107 30.39 18.89 28.67
N GLY A 108 29.90 17.81 29.29
CA GLY A 108 28.82 16.99 28.71
C GLY A 108 27.50 17.75 28.57
N MET A 109 27.11 18.54 29.58
CA MET A 109 25.89 19.35 29.52
C MET A 109 25.99 20.47 28.48
N ALA A 110 27.14 21.14 28.36
CA ALA A 110 27.34 22.18 27.34
C ALA A 110 27.27 21.60 25.91
N LEU A 111 27.80 20.40 25.70
CA LEU A 111 27.79 19.73 24.40
C LEU A 111 26.38 19.21 24.03
N ALA A 112 25.64 18.68 25.01
CA ALA A 112 24.24 18.30 24.82
C ALA A 112 23.33 19.52 24.56
N PHE A 113 23.57 20.65 25.23
CA PHE A 113 22.84 21.90 24.99
C PHE A 113 23.17 22.50 23.61
N TRP A 114 24.44 22.45 23.18
CA TRP A 114 24.87 22.92 21.86
C TRP A 114 24.27 22.07 20.73
N ILE A 115 24.21 20.74 20.89
CA ILE A 115 23.51 19.85 19.95
C ILE A 115 22.01 20.14 19.95
N GLY A 116 21.40 20.33 21.12
CA GLY A 116 19.97 20.63 21.26
C GLY A 116 19.54 21.96 20.61
N MET A 117 20.39 22.99 20.62
CA MET A 117 20.11 24.25 19.94
C MET A 117 20.17 24.15 18.41
N LYS A 118 20.98 23.23 17.84
CA LYS A 118 21.04 23.03 16.39
C LYS A 118 19.89 22.17 15.84
N THR A 119 19.14 21.50 16.69
CA THR A 119 18.04 20.59 16.29
C THR A 119 16.65 21.21 16.29
N GLN A 120 16.51 22.54 16.49
CA GLN A 120 15.18 23.17 16.42
C GLN A 120 14.57 23.25 15.00
N ASP A 121 15.33 22.92 13.94
CA ASP A 121 14.82 22.90 12.56
C ASP A 121 14.88 21.52 11.88
N THR A 122 14.87 20.42 12.64
CA THR A 122 14.76 19.09 12.01
C THR A 122 14.05 18.09 12.91
N PRO A 123 12.85 17.60 12.53
CA PRO A 123 12.19 16.52 13.26
C PRO A 123 12.98 15.22 13.03
N VAL A 124 13.85 14.86 13.97
CA VAL A 124 14.54 13.56 13.96
C VAL A 124 13.62 12.51 14.54
N ALA A 125 13.29 11.58 13.65
CA ALA A 125 12.73 10.26 13.90
C ALA A 125 13.32 9.61 15.15
N VAL A 126 12.44 9.28 16.09
CA VAL A 126 12.71 8.28 17.12
C VAL A 126 12.26 6.94 16.53
N PRO A 127 13.13 5.92 16.38
CA PRO A 127 12.69 4.59 15.99
C PRO A 127 12.08 3.92 17.23
N VAL A 128 10.84 4.28 17.54
CA VAL A 128 9.98 3.48 18.40
C VAL A 128 9.13 2.64 17.45
N ALA A 129 9.48 1.36 17.34
CA ALA A 129 8.62 0.35 16.73
C ALA A 129 7.31 0.27 17.53
N LYS A 130 6.35 1.09 17.14
CA LYS A 130 4.93 0.96 17.44
C LYS A 130 4.23 0.91 16.10
N VAL A 131 3.79 -0.30 15.74
CA VAL A 131 2.87 -0.53 14.63
C VAL A 131 1.55 0.12 15.01
N ASN A 132 1.38 1.37 14.59
CA ASN A 132 0.10 2.03 14.38
C ASN A 132 0.16 2.58 12.95
N PRO A 133 -0.78 2.23 12.05
CA PRO A 133 -0.80 2.80 10.71
C PRO A 133 -1.16 4.29 10.79
N PRO A 134 -0.38 5.21 10.20
CA PRO A 134 -0.76 6.60 10.15
C PRO A 134 -1.83 6.80 9.08
N LEU A 135 -2.96 7.32 9.58
CA LEU A 135 -3.96 8.12 8.91
C LEU A 135 -3.50 8.78 7.60
N ALA A 136 -4.19 8.43 6.52
CA ALA A 136 -4.34 9.08 5.22
C ALA A 136 -3.56 10.41 4.97
N THR A 137 -2.33 10.29 4.50
CA THR A 137 -1.83 11.16 3.42
C THR A 137 -2.26 10.54 2.09
N PRO A 138 -2.59 11.31 1.02
CA PRO A 138 -2.94 10.71 -0.26
C PRO A 138 -1.77 9.82 -0.68
N ALA A 139 -1.99 8.51 -0.59
CA ALA A 139 -0.98 7.53 -0.90
C ALA A 139 -0.58 7.77 -2.34
N SER A 140 0.64 8.28 -2.53
CA SER A 140 1.29 8.24 -3.82
C SER A 140 1.53 6.76 -4.10
N TYR A 141 0.53 6.12 -4.71
CA TYR A 141 0.65 4.73 -5.14
C TYR A 141 1.73 4.71 -6.21
N THR A 142 2.94 4.30 -5.83
CA THR A 142 4.00 3.98 -6.78
C THR A 142 3.70 2.59 -7.31
N PRO A 143 3.25 2.42 -8.57
CA PRO A 143 3.00 1.10 -9.13
C PRO A 143 4.26 0.23 -9.04
N LEU A 144 4.08 -0.96 -8.47
CA LEU A 144 5.11 -1.99 -8.40
C LEU A 144 5.09 -2.76 -9.72
N VAL A 145 6.21 -2.75 -10.45
CA VAL A 145 6.38 -3.53 -11.68
C VAL A 145 7.13 -4.80 -11.35
N TYR A 146 6.56 -5.95 -11.70
CA TYR A 146 7.16 -7.26 -11.51
C TYR A 146 7.56 -7.86 -12.86
N SER A 147 8.79 -8.38 -12.94
CA SER A 147 9.30 -9.15 -14.08
C SER A 147 9.62 -10.57 -13.63
N PRO A 148 8.95 -11.61 -14.13
CA PRO A 148 9.23 -13.00 -13.77
C PRO A 148 10.49 -13.56 -14.44
N GLU A 149 10.99 -12.90 -15.49
CA GLU A 149 12.08 -13.40 -16.32
C GLU A 149 13.45 -12.95 -15.77
N ILE A 150 14.36 -13.92 -15.62
CA ILE A 150 15.72 -13.67 -15.13
C ILE A 150 16.51 -12.93 -16.21
N GLY A 151 17.03 -11.75 -15.87
CA GLY A 151 17.78 -10.89 -16.79
C GLY A 151 16.93 -9.87 -17.55
N VAL A 152 15.64 -9.77 -17.23
CA VAL A 152 14.75 -8.71 -17.75
C VAL A 152 14.46 -7.69 -16.66
N ASP A 153 15.00 -6.48 -16.83
CA ASP A 153 14.75 -5.35 -15.93
C ASP A 153 13.53 -4.56 -16.37
N ALA A 154 12.58 -4.36 -15.46
CA ALA A 154 11.34 -3.65 -15.73
C ALA A 154 11.28 -2.33 -14.96
N HIS A 155 11.09 -1.23 -15.68
CA HIS A 155 10.94 0.12 -15.12
C HIS A 155 9.61 0.72 -15.56
N TRP A 156 9.04 1.60 -14.74
CA TRP A 156 7.90 2.40 -15.17
C TRP A 156 8.15 3.89 -14.96
N TYR A 157 7.47 4.69 -15.74
CA TYR A 157 7.32 6.12 -15.50
C TYR A 157 5.98 6.62 -16.01
N SER A 158 5.48 7.72 -15.43
CA SER A 158 4.30 8.41 -15.93
C SER A 158 4.71 9.45 -16.98
N SER A 159 4.09 9.41 -18.15
CA SER A 159 4.27 10.41 -19.20
C SER A 159 3.11 11.41 -19.17
N SER A 160 3.36 12.62 -18.63
CA SER A 160 2.38 13.71 -18.61
C SER A 160 1.90 14.14 -20.01
N PRO A 161 2.74 14.22 -21.06
CA PRO A 161 2.30 14.61 -22.41
C PRO A 161 1.32 13.62 -23.04
N ALA A 162 1.47 12.33 -22.73
CA ALA A 162 0.63 11.26 -23.30
C ALA A 162 -0.48 10.80 -22.34
N SER A 163 -0.55 11.35 -21.13
CA SER A 163 -1.44 10.89 -20.05
C SER A 163 -1.44 9.36 -19.89
N ALA A 164 -0.25 8.76 -19.95
CA ALA A 164 -0.08 7.30 -19.99
C ALA A 164 1.05 6.85 -19.06
N ALA A 165 0.87 5.68 -18.45
CA ALA A 165 1.93 4.97 -17.77
C ALA A 165 2.73 4.17 -18.81
N VAL A 166 4.05 4.36 -18.83
CA VAL A 166 4.94 3.64 -19.75
C VAL A 166 5.74 2.63 -18.94
N ILE A 167 5.71 1.37 -19.38
CA ILE A 167 6.50 0.27 -18.80
C ILE A 167 7.61 -0.06 -19.81
N VAL A 168 8.85 0.01 -19.37
CA VAL A 168 10.05 -0.27 -20.17
C VAL A 168 10.64 -1.58 -19.69
N LEU A 169 10.75 -2.55 -20.60
CA LEU A 169 11.42 -3.82 -20.36
C LEU A 169 12.79 -3.80 -21.05
N GLN A 170 13.86 -3.98 -20.28
CA GLN A 170 15.23 -4.10 -20.78
C GLN A 170 15.68 -5.55 -20.66
N GLY A 171 16.46 -6.05 -21.62
CA GLY A 171 16.95 -7.43 -21.61
C GLY A 171 16.01 -8.45 -22.27
N VAL A 172 14.92 -8.01 -22.91
CA VAL A 172 14.07 -8.88 -23.73
C VAL A 172 14.78 -9.24 -25.05
N ASN A 173 14.57 -10.47 -25.53
CA ASN A 173 15.08 -10.89 -26.84
C ASN A 173 14.44 -10.05 -27.95
N ALA A 174 15.24 -9.70 -28.95
CA ALA A 174 14.74 -9.02 -30.14
C ALA A 174 13.68 -9.89 -30.82
N ILE A 175 12.55 -9.27 -31.17
CA ILE A 175 11.50 -9.94 -31.91
C ILE A 175 11.99 -10.08 -33.36
N PRO A 176 12.01 -11.31 -33.92
CA PRO A 176 12.43 -11.50 -35.30
C PRO A 176 11.40 -10.94 -36.29
N ASP A 177 11.87 -10.45 -37.45
CA ASP A 177 11.01 -9.86 -38.48
C ASP A 177 9.97 -10.84 -39.06
N SER A 178 10.17 -12.15 -38.85
CA SER A 178 9.23 -13.21 -39.24
C SER A 178 8.08 -13.42 -38.24
N THR A 179 8.09 -12.74 -37.09
CA THR A 179 7.01 -12.87 -36.09
C THR A 179 5.75 -12.16 -36.58
N ASP A 180 4.71 -12.95 -36.80
CA ASP A 180 3.37 -12.45 -37.14
C ASP A 180 2.57 -12.14 -35.87
N PHE A 181 2.14 -10.89 -35.72
CA PHE A 181 1.32 -10.42 -34.60
C PHE A 181 -0.18 -10.38 -34.89
N THR A 182 -0.60 -10.72 -36.11
CA THR A 182 -2.00 -10.58 -36.56
C THR A 182 -2.97 -11.44 -35.74
N GLN A 183 -2.53 -12.52 -35.11
CA GLN A 183 -3.37 -13.37 -34.25
C GLN A 183 -3.47 -12.86 -32.81
N THR A 184 -2.46 -12.13 -32.31
CA THR A 184 -2.42 -11.61 -30.92
C THR A 184 -3.14 -10.26 -30.76
N VAL A 185 -3.43 -9.55 -31.85
CA VAL A 185 -4.25 -8.32 -31.83
C VAL A 185 -5.73 -8.71 -32.01
N MET A 186 -6.26 -9.50 -31.08
CA MET A 186 -7.70 -9.51 -30.84
C MET A 186 -7.97 -8.47 -29.76
N ILE A 187 -8.11 -7.21 -30.16
CA ILE A 187 -8.84 -6.25 -29.33
C ILE A 187 -10.30 -6.64 -29.50
N PRO A 188 -10.99 -7.24 -28.51
CA PRO A 188 -12.43 -7.32 -28.58
C PRO A 188 -12.94 -5.89 -28.68
N THR A 189 -13.40 -5.49 -29.87
CA THR A 189 -14.06 -4.22 -30.14
C THR A 189 -15.46 -4.18 -29.53
N ASN A 190 -15.68 -4.88 -28.41
CA ASN A 190 -16.84 -4.62 -27.58
C ASN A 190 -16.48 -3.48 -26.60
N ARG A 191 -16.23 -2.29 -27.17
CA ARG A 191 -16.56 -1.08 -26.43
C ARG A 191 -18.08 -1.05 -26.39
N GLU A 192 -18.66 -1.49 -25.28
CA GLU A 192 -19.93 -0.92 -24.83
C GLU A 192 -19.68 0.57 -24.57
N MET A 193 -19.69 1.36 -25.64
CA MET A 193 -19.92 2.79 -25.52
C MET A 193 -21.38 2.90 -25.12
N ASP A 194 -21.62 3.02 -23.81
CA ASP A 194 -22.91 3.40 -23.25
C ASP A 194 -23.38 4.69 -23.94
N SER A 195 -24.22 4.52 -24.95
CA SER A 195 -24.79 5.58 -25.79
C SER A 195 -26.03 6.18 -25.14
N THR A 196 -25.95 6.48 -23.85
CA THR A 196 -27.02 7.20 -23.13
C THR A 196 -26.76 8.72 -23.09
N ALA A 197 -25.57 9.18 -23.49
CA ALA A 197 -25.28 10.60 -23.66
C ALA A 197 -25.67 11.09 -25.07
N GLY A 198 -26.98 11.16 -25.37
CA GLY A 198 -27.39 11.67 -26.67
C GLY A 198 -28.88 11.64 -27.01
N GLN A 199 -29.77 12.09 -26.13
CA GLN A 199 -31.06 12.62 -26.60
C GLN A 199 -31.57 13.77 -25.71
N PRO A 200 -31.58 15.03 -26.20
CA PRO A 200 -32.51 16.02 -25.68
C PRO A 200 -33.93 15.63 -26.11
N THR A 201 -34.80 15.48 -25.12
CA THR A 201 -36.23 15.24 -25.30
C THR A 201 -36.93 16.50 -25.83
N GLY A 202 -37.61 16.36 -26.96
CA GLY A 202 -38.55 17.33 -27.54
C GLY A 202 -38.88 16.87 -28.96
N GLY A 203 -40.02 16.25 -29.26
CA GLY A 203 -41.36 16.79 -29.04
C GLY A 203 -41.76 17.57 -30.28
N GLY A 204 -42.27 16.92 -31.32
CA GLY A 204 -42.66 17.60 -32.57
C GLY A 204 -43.20 16.70 -33.68
N VAL A 205 -44.52 16.56 -33.69
CA VAL A 205 -45.43 16.04 -34.73
C VAL A 205 -45.01 16.37 -36.18
N SER A 206 -45.10 15.40 -37.11
CA SER A 206 -45.53 15.62 -38.51
C SER A 206 -45.82 14.30 -39.27
N GLN A 207 -46.89 14.35 -40.07
CA GLN A 207 -47.64 13.26 -40.73
C GLN A 207 -46.91 12.55 -41.90
N PRO A 208 -47.38 11.35 -42.33
CA PRO A 208 -46.90 10.68 -43.54
C PRO A 208 -47.47 11.33 -44.82
N ILE A 209 -46.59 11.67 -45.75
CA ILE A 209 -46.93 12.03 -47.14
C ILE A 209 -46.80 10.78 -48.00
N SER A 210 -47.92 10.41 -48.64
CA SER A 210 -47.99 9.38 -49.69
C SER A 210 -47.23 9.80 -50.95
N ARG A 211 -46.58 8.81 -51.59
CA ARG A 211 -46.74 8.54 -53.04
C ARG A 211 -46.34 7.10 -53.33
#